data_AF-A0AAD6Z1N6-F1
#
_entry.id   AF-A0AAD6Z1N6-F1
#
_cell.length_a   1.000
_cell.length_b   1.000
_cell.length_c   1.000
_cell.angle_alpha   90.00
_cell.angle_beta   90.00
_cell.angle_gamma   90.00
#
_symmetry.space_group_name_H-M   'P 1'
#
loop_
_entity.id
_entity.type
_entity.pdbx_description
1 polymer ?
#
loop_
_entity_poly.entity_id
_entity_poly.type
_entity_poly.pdbx_seq_one_letter_code
_entity_poly.pdbx_strand_id
1 'polypeptide(L)'
;MASAGLSRRRAPASASASSMTPDDDDAPSSASIPAPVSPSENGGAHAHADSAFAGGSSIAYDPRDLLLETGEDARVGCKLPWLTLMEEVLLLGIKDKQGYLSFWNDNISYALRGCILIELALRRRIGVVKDPGRKRLPLPDRPLTVLSTRQTGETLLDETLKMMKQTEDSGERMGVGTWVDLLSGETWNVLKIGFQLKQVRERLAKGLVDKGVLWTEKRNFLLFDMATHPIVSAFL
;
A
#
# COMPACT_ATOMS: atom_id res chain seq x y z
N MET A 1 -31.35 -42.93 -37.93
CA MET A 1 -30.58 -44.14 -38.30
C MET A 1 -29.36 -43.73 -39.10
N ALA A 2 -28.20 -43.63 -38.46
CA ALA A 2 -26.89 -43.54 -39.11
C ALA A 2 -25.84 -43.88 -38.04
N SER A 3 -25.06 -44.94 -38.25
CA SER A 3 -23.98 -45.35 -37.34
C SER A 3 -22.78 -45.77 -38.17
N ALA A 4 -21.62 -45.16 -37.90
CA ALA A 4 -20.35 -45.47 -38.54
C ALA A 4 -19.20 -45.10 -37.59
N GLY A 5 -18.77 -46.06 -36.77
CA GLY A 5 -17.58 -45.90 -35.94
C GLY A 5 -16.30 -46.22 -36.73
N LEU A 6 -15.19 -45.56 -36.40
CA LEU A 6 -13.86 -45.89 -36.91
C LEU A 6 -12.88 -46.10 -35.75
N SER A 7 -12.23 -47.25 -35.75
CA SER A 7 -11.35 -47.71 -34.67
C SER A 7 -9.92 -47.18 -34.81
N ARG A 8 -9.24 -46.90 -33.70
CA ARG A 8 -7.78 -46.80 -33.65
C ARG A 8 -7.21 -47.78 -32.61
N ARG A 9 -6.45 -48.73 -33.14
CA ARG A 9 -5.75 -49.83 -32.47
C ARG A 9 -4.54 -49.33 -31.69
N ARG A 10 -4.32 -49.85 -30.48
CA ARG A 10 -3.07 -49.71 -29.71
C ARG A 10 -2.52 -51.11 -29.41
N ALA A 11 -1.21 -51.29 -29.51
CA ALA A 11 -0.55 -52.59 -29.28
C ALA A 11 0.12 -52.65 -27.90
N PRO A 12 0.21 -53.83 -27.26
CA PRO A 12 1.02 -54.03 -26.07
C PRO A 12 2.49 -54.29 -26.40
N ALA A 13 3.37 -54.04 -25.43
CA ALA A 13 4.77 -54.46 -25.41
C ALA A 13 5.06 -55.18 -24.07
N SER A 14 6.12 -55.98 -23.99
CA SER A 14 6.25 -57.08 -23.02
C SER A 14 7.60 -57.16 -22.30
N ALA A 15 7.58 -57.72 -21.08
CA ALA A 15 8.72 -58.24 -20.31
C ALA A 15 9.72 -57.16 -19.81
N SER A 16 10.64 -57.41 -18.86
CA SER A 16 11.06 -58.66 -18.17
C SER A 16 11.32 -58.42 -16.67
N ALA A 17 11.66 -59.45 -15.89
CA ALA A 17 12.03 -59.34 -14.47
C ALA A 17 13.37 -60.07 -14.14
N SER A 18 14.16 -59.46 -13.24
CA SER A 18 15.41 -59.95 -12.60
C SER A 18 15.99 -58.79 -11.75
N SER A 19 16.79 -58.93 -10.68
CA SER A 19 17.21 -60.06 -9.81
C SER A 19 17.71 -59.47 -8.46
N MET A 20 18.24 -60.27 -7.52
CA MET A 20 18.37 -59.90 -6.10
C MET A 20 19.81 -59.57 -5.59
N THR A 21 19.91 -58.63 -4.64
CA THR A 21 20.86 -58.58 -3.46
C THR A 21 22.39 -58.51 -3.70
N PRO A 22 23.26 -58.23 -2.69
CA PRO A 22 23.04 -57.94 -1.25
C PRO A 22 23.75 -56.64 -0.71
N ASP A 23 23.70 -56.41 0.62
CA ASP A 23 24.61 -55.64 1.52
C ASP A 23 24.82 -54.12 1.24
N ASP A 24 25.13 -53.17 2.15
CA ASP A 24 25.55 -53.05 3.59
C ASP A 24 25.08 -51.63 4.09
N ASP A 25 25.03 -51.19 5.36
CA ASP A 25 24.98 -51.78 6.72
C ASP A 25 24.60 -50.67 7.77
N ASP A 26 24.29 -51.07 9.02
CA ASP A 26 24.25 -50.36 10.35
C ASP A 26 23.44 -49.05 10.59
N ALA A 27 22.66 -49.03 11.68
CA ALA A 27 21.97 -47.84 12.23
C ALA A 27 21.52 -48.03 13.72
N PRO A 28 22.16 -47.37 14.71
CA PRO A 28 21.87 -47.61 16.13
C PRO A 28 20.83 -46.69 16.78
N SER A 29 19.89 -47.34 17.49
CA SER A 29 19.35 -46.98 18.82
C SER A 29 18.77 -45.58 19.10
N SER A 30 17.46 -45.60 19.37
CA SER A 30 16.68 -44.60 20.12
C SER A 30 17.32 -44.04 21.39
N ALA A 31 17.15 -42.74 21.64
CA ALA A 31 17.37 -42.09 22.94
C ALA A 31 16.13 -41.29 23.38
N SER A 32 15.72 -41.43 24.64
CA SER A 32 14.52 -40.80 25.21
C SER A 32 14.87 -39.61 26.11
N ILE A 33 14.13 -38.50 25.99
CA ILE A 33 14.23 -37.33 26.89
C ILE A 33 12.80 -36.91 27.32
N PRO A 34 12.55 -36.58 28.60
CA PRO A 34 11.19 -36.61 29.17
C PRO A 34 10.44 -35.26 29.14
N ALA A 35 9.15 -35.32 29.47
CA ALA A 35 8.28 -34.16 29.65
C ALA A 35 8.58 -33.39 30.96
N PRO A 36 8.36 -32.06 31.01
CA PRO A 36 8.48 -31.27 32.22
C PRO A 36 7.31 -31.53 33.19
N VAL A 37 7.61 -31.53 34.50
CA VAL A 37 6.64 -31.76 35.58
C VAL A 37 6.00 -30.46 36.08
N SER A 38 4.72 -30.53 36.43
CA SER A 38 4.01 -29.44 37.13
C SER A 38 4.19 -29.55 38.64
N PRO A 39 4.70 -28.52 39.35
CA PRO A 39 4.49 -28.35 40.78
C PRO A 39 3.15 -27.64 41.03
N SER A 40 2.49 -27.95 42.15
CA SER A 40 1.26 -27.27 42.59
C SER A 40 1.31 -26.99 44.09
N GLU A 41 0.44 -26.06 44.50
CA GLU A 41 -0.02 -25.78 45.87
C GLU A 41 0.82 -24.84 46.79
N ASN A 42 0.23 -23.67 46.99
CA ASN A 42 -0.04 -22.98 48.27
C ASN A 42 1.08 -22.22 49.02
N GLY A 43 0.79 -20.93 49.28
CA GLY A 43 1.31 -20.20 50.45
C GLY A 43 1.65 -18.72 50.20
N GLY A 44 0.66 -17.81 50.23
CA GLY A 44 0.96 -16.37 50.23
C GLY A 44 -0.16 -15.45 49.73
N ALA A 45 -1.12 -15.12 50.60
CA ALA A 45 -2.12 -14.10 50.30
C ALA A 45 -1.60 -12.69 50.66
N HIS A 46 -1.40 -11.84 49.66
CA HIS A 46 -1.31 -10.38 49.86
C HIS A 46 -2.06 -9.67 48.75
N ALA A 47 -3.18 -9.05 49.11
CA ALA A 47 -3.93 -8.18 48.20
C ALA A 47 -3.38 -6.76 48.27
N HIS A 48 -3.02 -6.20 47.11
CA HIS A 48 -2.98 -4.75 46.89
C HIS A 48 -3.71 -4.45 45.59
N ALA A 49 -5.03 -4.38 45.69
CA ALA A 49 -5.88 -3.82 44.65
C ALA A 49 -5.95 -2.30 44.83
N ASP A 50 -5.03 -1.56 44.20
CA ASP A 50 -5.18 -0.12 43.99
C ASP A 50 -4.35 0.36 42.78
N SER A 51 -4.51 1.62 42.38
CA SER A 51 -3.86 2.30 41.24
C SER A 51 -4.34 1.90 39.83
N ALA A 52 -5.55 1.35 39.69
CA ALA A 52 -6.25 1.22 38.41
C ALA A 52 -6.76 2.56 37.83
N PHE A 53 -6.01 3.67 38.01
CA PHE A 53 -6.38 5.01 37.53
C PHE A 53 -5.18 5.99 37.39
N ALA A 54 -4.19 5.63 36.57
CA ALA A 54 -3.17 6.57 36.09
C ALA A 54 -2.89 6.33 34.59
N GLY A 55 -2.94 7.38 33.78
CA GLY A 55 -2.81 7.28 32.32
C GLY A 55 -1.35 7.21 31.86
N GLY A 56 -1.09 6.36 30.86
CA GLY A 56 0.23 6.24 30.22
C GLY A 56 0.54 4.81 29.80
N SER A 57 0.14 4.44 28.59
CA SER A 57 0.56 3.18 27.97
C SER A 57 2.07 3.23 27.70
N SER A 58 2.86 2.62 28.60
CA SER A 58 4.31 2.46 28.40
C SER A 58 4.55 1.49 27.25
N ILE A 59 4.65 2.04 26.04
CA ILE A 59 4.99 1.30 24.83
C ILE A 59 6.42 0.80 25.00
N ALA A 60 6.58 -0.51 25.20
CA ALA A 60 7.88 -1.15 25.29
C ALA A 60 8.59 -1.01 23.94
N TYR A 61 9.72 -0.30 23.93
CA TYR A 61 10.44 0.09 22.73
C TYR A 61 11.59 -0.90 22.46
N ASP A 62 11.39 -1.85 21.56
CA ASP A 62 12.49 -2.70 21.07
C ASP A 62 13.32 -1.89 20.05
N PRO A 63 14.64 -1.70 20.24
CA PRO A 63 15.50 -1.06 19.25
C PRO A 63 15.53 -1.81 17.89
N ARG A 64 14.97 -3.01 17.78
CA ARG A 64 14.72 -3.70 16.51
C ARG A 64 13.59 -3.09 15.70
N ASP A 65 12.57 -2.50 16.33
CA ASP A 65 11.46 -1.87 15.59
C ASP A 65 11.94 -0.61 14.86
N LEU A 66 12.77 0.21 15.50
CA LEU A 66 13.55 1.26 14.84
C LEU A 66 14.33 0.75 13.62
N LEU A 67 14.91 -0.45 13.75
CA LEU A 67 15.79 -1.04 12.73
C LEU A 67 14.99 -1.73 11.61
N LEU A 68 13.72 -2.05 11.84
CA LEU A 68 12.74 -2.41 10.80
C LEU A 68 12.24 -1.17 10.06
N GLU A 69 11.84 -0.10 10.76
CA GLU A 69 11.46 1.17 10.13
C GLU A 69 12.61 1.74 9.28
N THR A 70 13.77 1.93 9.91
CA THR A 70 15.00 2.36 9.24
C THR A 70 15.45 1.34 8.19
N GLY A 71 15.16 0.06 8.36
CA GLY A 71 15.55 -1.01 7.44
C GLY A 71 14.70 -1.07 6.17
N GLU A 72 13.39 -0.83 6.26
CA GLU A 72 12.53 -0.63 5.09
C GLU A 72 12.90 0.66 4.37
N ASP A 73 13.05 1.77 5.11
CA ASP A 73 13.29 3.08 4.51
C ASP A 73 14.73 3.22 3.96
N ALA A 74 15.74 2.56 4.54
CA ALA A 74 17.10 2.51 3.98
C ALA A 74 17.18 1.63 2.71
N ARG A 75 16.34 0.60 2.58
CA ARG A 75 16.22 -0.20 1.34
C ARG A 75 15.62 0.61 0.17
N VAL A 76 15.08 1.81 0.40
CA VAL A 76 14.65 2.73 -0.65
C VAL A 76 15.87 3.36 -1.37
N GLY A 77 17.02 3.47 -0.70
CA GLY A 77 18.26 4.06 -1.25
C GLY A 77 18.22 5.59 -1.36
N CYS A 78 17.04 6.15 -1.60
CA CYS A 78 16.75 7.59 -1.47
C CYS A 78 15.94 7.84 -0.19
N LYS A 79 16.28 8.88 0.57
CA LYS A 79 15.30 9.49 1.47
C LYS A 79 14.11 9.96 0.62
N LEU A 80 12.88 9.75 1.08
CA LEU A 80 11.70 10.26 0.38
C LEU A 80 11.80 11.80 0.25
N PRO A 81 11.40 12.37 -0.90
CA PRO A 81 11.36 13.81 -1.05
C PRO A 81 10.36 14.42 -0.05
N TRP A 82 10.65 15.64 0.38
CA TRP A 82 9.84 16.38 1.35
C TRP A 82 8.47 16.77 0.78
N LEU A 83 8.41 16.99 -0.53
CA LEU A 83 7.20 17.19 -1.30
C LEU A 83 6.84 15.90 -2.04
N THR A 84 5.54 15.63 -2.14
CA THR A 84 4.99 14.59 -3.02
C THR A 84 4.94 15.09 -4.46
N LEU A 85 4.91 14.17 -5.43
CA LEU A 85 4.68 14.49 -6.84
C LEU A 85 3.39 15.31 -7.05
N MET A 86 2.36 15.10 -6.23
CA MET A 86 1.11 15.86 -6.31
C MET A 86 1.31 17.34 -5.92
N GLU A 87 2.16 17.62 -4.94
CA GLU A 87 2.47 18.96 -4.47
C GLU A 87 3.40 19.69 -5.45
N GLU A 88 4.41 19.01 -6.02
CA GLU A 88 5.28 19.56 -7.06
C GLU A 88 4.47 19.96 -8.32
N VAL A 89 3.57 19.08 -8.78
CA VAL A 89 2.64 19.39 -9.88
C VAL A 89 1.69 20.54 -9.54
N LEU A 90 1.30 20.70 -8.28
CA LEU A 90 0.48 21.84 -7.84
C LEU A 90 1.28 23.15 -7.86
N LEU A 91 2.53 23.14 -7.37
CA LEU A 91 3.42 24.29 -7.35
C LEU A 91 3.73 24.80 -8.77
N LEU A 92 3.99 23.90 -9.73
CA LEU A 92 4.13 24.23 -11.15
C LEU A 92 2.90 24.94 -11.75
N GLY A 93 1.72 24.79 -11.12
CA GLY A 93 0.50 25.47 -11.51
C GLY A 93 0.27 26.84 -10.84
N ILE A 94 0.98 27.19 -9.76
CA ILE A 94 0.75 28.43 -9.00
C ILE A 94 1.48 29.62 -9.66
N LYS A 95 0.88 30.81 -9.59
CA LYS A 95 1.52 32.07 -10.04
C LYS A 95 2.14 32.81 -8.86
N ASP A 96 3.46 32.97 -8.87
CA ASP A 96 4.27 33.62 -7.82
C ASP A 96 3.64 34.91 -7.28
N LYS A 97 3.24 35.82 -8.19
CA LYS A 97 2.73 37.15 -7.83
C LYS A 97 1.26 37.18 -7.40
N GLN A 98 0.53 36.07 -7.52
CA GLN A 98 -0.93 36.05 -7.38
C GLN A 98 -1.45 35.07 -6.33
N GLY A 99 -0.70 34.02 -5.97
CA GLY A 99 -1.09 33.09 -4.90
C GLY A 99 -2.35 32.26 -5.20
N TYR A 100 -2.70 32.14 -6.48
CA TYR A 100 -3.74 31.26 -7.00
C TYR A 100 -3.14 30.32 -8.05
N LEU A 101 -3.79 29.17 -8.23
CA LEU A 101 -3.53 28.26 -9.34
C LEU A 101 -3.94 28.90 -10.67
N SER A 102 -3.04 28.86 -11.66
CA SER A 102 -3.16 29.48 -12.98
C SER A 102 -4.44 29.09 -13.71
N PHE A 103 -4.74 27.79 -13.68
CA PHE A 103 -5.86 27.14 -14.35
C PHE A 103 -5.98 25.73 -13.75
N TRP A 104 -6.98 25.50 -12.89
CA TRP A 104 -7.31 24.14 -12.44
C TRP A 104 -8.34 23.56 -13.40
N ASN A 105 -8.08 22.36 -13.93
CA ASN A 105 -8.95 21.67 -14.88
C ASN A 105 -8.95 20.15 -14.61
N ASP A 106 -9.83 19.43 -15.30
CA ASP A 106 -10.01 18.00 -15.08
C ASP A 106 -8.80 17.16 -15.54
N ASN A 107 -8.04 17.62 -16.54
CA ASN A 107 -6.79 16.96 -16.95
C ASN A 107 -5.74 16.98 -15.82
N ILE A 108 -5.58 18.10 -15.11
CA ILE A 108 -4.72 18.22 -13.93
C ILE A 108 -5.30 17.39 -12.78
N SER A 109 -6.63 17.44 -12.59
CA SER A 109 -7.35 16.63 -11.61
C SER A 109 -7.04 15.13 -11.78
N TYR A 110 -7.13 14.61 -13.01
CA TYR A 110 -6.85 13.21 -13.37
C TYR A 110 -5.36 12.87 -13.27
N ALA A 111 -4.48 13.74 -13.78
CA ALA A 111 -3.03 13.55 -13.68
C ALA A 111 -2.55 13.40 -12.22
N LEU A 112 -3.12 14.16 -11.28
CA LEU A 112 -2.82 14.04 -9.85
C LEU A 112 -3.22 12.69 -9.24
N ARG A 113 -4.25 12.00 -9.75
CA ARG A 113 -4.55 10.61 -9.35
C ARG A 113 -3.52 9.64 -9.88
N GLY A 114 -3.00 9.86 -11.10
CA GLY A 114 -1.81 9.18 -11.60
C GLY A 114 -0.59 9.38 -10.69
N CYS A 115 -0.32 10.62 -10.28
CA CYS A 115 0.76 10.95 -9.34
C CYS A 115 0.63 10.21 -7.99
N ILE A 116 -0.58 10.09 -7.43
CA ILE A 116 -0.83 9.32 -6.20
C ILE A 116 -0.39 7.86 -6.32
N LEU A 117 -0.69 7.19 -7.44
CA LEU A 117 -0.27 5.80 -7.67
C LEU A 117 1.24 5.68 -7.89
N ILE A 118 1.87 6.66 -8.55
CA ILE A 118 3.33 6.71 -8.72
C ILE A 118 4.01 6.90 -7.36
N GLU A 119 3.54 7.84 -6.55
CA GLU A 119 4.04 8.16 -5.20
C GLU A 119 3.93 6.93 -4.27
N LEU A 120 2.79 6.23 -4.27
CA LEU A 120 2.62 4.97 -3.52
C LEU A 120 3.57 3.85 -3.99
N ALA A 121 3.87 3.78 -5.29
CA ALA A 121 4.81 2.79 -5.84
C ALA A 121 6.28 3.12 -5.52
N LEU A 122 6.65 4.41 -5.52
CA LEU A 122 7.95 4.91 -5.07
C LEU A 122 8.15 4.66 -3.57
N ARG A 123 7.14 4.93 -2.75
CA ARG A 123 7.07 4.61 -1.30
C ARG A 123 6.92 3.11 -1.00
N ARG A 124 7.03 2.24 -2.02
CA ARG A 124 6.91 0.77 -1.95
C ARG A 124 5.63 0.24 -1.29
N ARG A 125 4.58 1.05 -1.20
CA ARG A 125 3.29 0.66 -0.59
C ARG A 125 2.46 -0.22 -1.52
N ILE A 126 2.59 -0.03 -2.84
CA ILE A 126 1.90 -0.82 -3.87
C ILE A 126 2.86 -1.32 -4.95
N GLY A 127 2.43 -2.32 -5.71
CA GLY A 127 3.15 -2.80 -6.89
C GLY A 127 2.25 -3.54 -7.87
N VAL A 128 2.78 -3.82 -9.07
CA VAL A 128 2.09 -4.62 -10.09
C VAL A 128 2.19 -6.11 -9.75
N VAL A 129 1.05 -6.82 -9.71
CA VAL A 129 0.93 -8.26 -9.41
C VAL A 129 1.94 -9.07 -10.23
N LYS A 130 2.66 -10.00 -9.59
CA LYS A 130 3.78 -10.76 -10.20
C LYS A 130 3.33 -11.99 -11.01
N ASP A 131 2.32 -11.82 -11.86
CA ASP A 131 1.85 -12.85 -12.81
C ASP A 131 2.74 -12.90 -14.08
N PRO A 132 3.12 -14.09 -14.62
CA PRO A 132 3.71 -14.21 -15.94
C PRO A 132 2.83 -13.72 -17.09
N GLY A 133 1.51 -13.90 -17.00
CA GLY A 133 0.51 -13.52 -18.03
C GLY A 133 0.45 -12.01 -18.29
N ARG A 134 0.66 -11.17 -17.27
CA ARG A 134 0.59 -9.69 -17.31
C ARG A 134 1.43 -9.03 -18.40
N LYS A 135 2.44 -9.72 -18.94
CA LYS A 135 3.22 -9.22 -20.10
C LYS A 135 2.37 -9.08 -21.37
N ARG A 136 1.28 -9.84 -21.49
CA ARG A 136 0.28 -9.73 -22.58
C ARG A 136 -0.67 -8.55 -22.42
N LEU A 137 -0.85 -8.05 -21.20
CA LEU A 137 -1.68 -6.87 -20.93
C LEU A 137 -0.90 -5.58 -21.22
N PRO A 138 -1.52 -4.53 -21.78
CA PRO A 138 -0.91 -3.20 -21.86
C PRO A 138 -0.69 -2.63 -20.46
N LEU A 139 0.15 -1.59 -20.33
CA LEU A 139 0.53 -1.03 -19.04
C LEU A 139 -0.64 -0.63 -18.11
N PRO A 140 -1.70 0.09 -18.56
CA PRO A 140 -2.79 0.51 -17.66
C PRO A 140 -3.64 -0.66 -17.13
N ASP A 141 -3.74 -1.77 -17.86
CA ASP A 141 -4.62 -2.89 -17.49
C ASP A 141 -3.98 -3.84 -16.47
N ARG A 142 -2.69 -3.65 -16.15
CA ARG A 142 -1.95 -4.56 -15.26
C ARG A 142 -2.41 -4.38 -13.80
N PRO A 143 -2.90 -5.45 -13.14
CA PRO A 143 -3.48 -5.30 -11.81
C PRO A 143 -2.45 -4.94 -10.75
N LEU A 144 -2.89 -4.10 -9.81
CA LEU A 144 -2.11 -3.68 -8.64
C LEU A 144 -2.40 -4.57 -7.41
N THR A 145 -1.47 -4.57 -6.46
CA THR A 145 -1.51 -5.25 -5.16
C THR A 145 -0.79 -4.41 -4.12
N VAL A 146 -1.27 -4.45 -2.88
CA VAL A 146 -0.71 -3.74 -1.73
C VAL A 146 0.47 -4.54 -1.16
N LEU A 147 1.63 -3.91 -1.09
CA LEU A 147 2.87 -4.49 -0.56
C LEU A 147 3.07 -4.17 0.92
N SER A 148 2.67 -2.97 1.36
CA SER A 148 2.74 -2.53 2.75
C SER A 148 1.63 -1.53 3.06
N THR A 149 1.01 -1.68 4.22
CA THR A 149 -0.04 -0.78 4.76
C THR A 149 0.50 0.23 5.78
N ARG A 150 1.83 0.33 5.96
CA ARG A 150 2.45 1.36 6.82
C ARG A 150 2.06 2.74 6.31
N GLN A 151 1.55 3.60 7.17
CA GLN A 151 1.10 4.95 6.80
C GLN A 151 2.25 5.75 6.15
N THR A 152 1.87 6.76 5.38
CA THR A 152 2.78 7.66 4.65
C THR A 152 2.77 9.08 5.21
N GLY A 153 1.82 9.41 6.08
CA GLY A 153 1.60 10.75 6.64
C GLY A 153 0.83 11.67 5.69
N GLU A 154 0.57 11.23 4.45
CA GLU A 154 -0.03 12.02 3.39
C GLU A 154 -1.48 11.58 3.19
N THR A 155 -2.44 12.40 3.62
CA THR A 155 -3.84 11.95 3.80
C THR A 155 -4.48 11.36 2.52
N LEU A 156 -4.09 11.83 1.34
CA LEU A 156 -4.59 11.32 0.05
C LEU A 156 -3.96 9.97 -0.33
N LEU A 157 -2.70 9.75 0.02
CA LEU A 157 -2.02 8.47 -0.19
C LEU A 157 -2.57 7.41 0.76
N ASP A 158 -2.74 7.75 2.04
CA ASP A 158 -3.22 6.81 3.07
C ASP A 158 -4.70 6.45 2.88
N GLU A 159 -5.54 7.38 2.42
CA GLU A 159 -6.93 7.13 1.99
C GLU A 159 -6.98 6.19 0.78
N THR A 160 -6.16 6.44 -0.24
CA THR A 160 -6.05 5.57 -1.43
C THR A 160 -5.57 4.17 -1.05
N LEU A 161 -4.51 4.06 -0.24
CA LEU A 161 -3.92 2.80 0.21
C LEU A 161 -4.93 1.96 1.01
N LYS A 162 -5.77 2.61 1.84
CA LYS A 162 -6.87 1.97 2.54
C LYS A 162 -7.92 1.39 1.58
N MET A 163 -8.36 2.15 0.57
CA MET A 163 -9.32 1.66 -0.43
C MET A 163 -8.75 0.52 -1.28
N MET A 164 -7.47 0.60 -1.66
CA MET A 164 -6.76 -0.47 -2.36
C MET A 164 -6.70 -1.74 -1.52
N LYS A 165 -6.35 -1.64 -0.24
CA LYS A 165 -6.29 -2.78 0.68
C LYS A 165 -7.66 -3.43 0.89
N GLN A 166 -8.70 -2.63 1.17
CA GLN A 166 -10.07 -3.13 1.34
C GLN A 166 -10.59 -3.87 0.10
N THR A 167 -10.23 -3.40 -1.10
CA THR A 167 -10.64 -4.05 -2.35
C THR A 167 -9.90 -5.37 -2.58
N GLU A 168 -8.59 -5.40 -2.32
CA GLU A 168 -7.79 -6.63 -2.38
C GLU A 168 -8.24 -7.67 -1.34
N ASP A 169 -8.69 -7.24 -0.16
CA ASP A 169 -9.25 -8.10 0.88
C ASP A 169 -10.64 -8.68 0.51
N SER A 170 -11.42 -7.98 -0.33
CA SER A 170 -12.59 -8.57 -1.02
C SER A 170 -12.23 -9.48 -2.19
N GLY A 171 -10.94 -9.73 -2.45
CA GLY A 171 -10.45 -10.62 -3.51
C GLY A 171 -10.33 -9.99 -4.89
N GLU A 172 -10.75 -8.74 -5.08
CA GLU A 172 -10.69 -8.04 -6.37
C GLU A 172 -9.34 -7.32 -6.56
N ARG A 173 -8.78 -7.43 -7.77
CA ARG A 173 -7.62 -6.63 -8.20
C ARG A 173 -7.88 -6.03 -9.57
N MET A 174 -7.79 -4.71 -9.67
CA MET A 174 -8.04 -3.95 -10.90
C MET A 174 -6.76 -3.28 -11.43
N GLY A 175 -6.79 -2.90 -12.71
CA GLY A 175 -5.68 -2.24 -13.41
C GLY A 175 -5.37 -0.85 -12.87
N VAL A 176 -4.18 -0.34 -13.22
CA VAL A 176 -3.73 1.02 -12.93
C VAL A 176 -4.72 2.05 -13.48
N GLY A 177 -5.19 1.89 -14.72
CA GLY A 177 -6.15 2.81 -15.35
C GLY A 177 -7.45 2.91 -14.54
N THR A 178 -8.06 1.75 -14.24
CA THR A 178 -9.28 1.67 -13.43
C THR A 178 -9.13 2.35 -12.07
N TRP A 179 -7.96 2.24 -11.42
CA TRP A 179 -7.70 2.96 -10.18
C TRP A 179 -7.72 4.49 -10.37
N VAL A 180 -7.11 5.02 -11.44
CA VAL A 180 -7.15 6.46 -11.73
C VAL A 180 -8.59 6.91 -12.02
N ASP A 181 -9.35 6.16 -12.82
CA ASP A 181 -10.74 6.47 -13.16
C ASP A 181 -11.64 6.51 -11.91
N LEU A 182 -11.47 5.55 -10.98
CA LEU A 182 -12.19 5.50 -9.70
C LEU A 182 -11.84 6.69 -8.80
N LEU A 183 -10.54 6.99 -8.64
CA LEU A 183 -10.06 8.07 -7.75
C LEU A 183 -10.40 9.47 -8.31
N SER A 184 -10.56 9.60 -9.63
CA SER A 184 -11.06 10.80 -10.32
C SER A 184 -12.59 10.91 -10.28
N GLY A 185 -13.29 9.78 -10.27
CA GLY A 185 -14.76 9.69 -10.30
C GLY A 185 -15.35 9.63 -11.71
N GLU A 186 -14.57 9.17 -12.69
CA GLU A 186 -14.98 9.02 -14.10
C GLU A 186 -15.67 7.68 -14.38
N THR A 187 -15.81 6.84 -13.35
CA THR A 187 -16.50 5.55 -13.45
C THR A 187 -18.02 5.70 -13.50
N TRP A 188 -18.67 4.81 -14.27
CA TRP A 188 -20.12 4.60 -14.22
C TRP A 188 -20.54 3.53 -13.20
N ASN A 189 -19.59 2.93 -12.46
CA ASN A 189 -19.90 1.90 -11.47
C ASN A 189 -20.40 2.52 -10.15
N VAL A 190 -21.73 2.55 -9.99
CA VAL A 190 -22.42 3.09 -8.81
C VAL A 190 -21.94 2.45 -7.49
N LEU A 191 -21.60 1.15 -7.48
CA LEU A 191 -21.08 0.48 -6.27
C LEU A 191 -19.70 1.00 -5.83
N LYS A 192 -18.98 1.69 -6.73
CA LYS A 192 -17.64 2.24 -6.50
C LYS A 192 -17.61 3.77 -6.51
N ILE A 193 -18.76 4.45 -6.49
CA ILE A 193 -18.84 5.92 -6.44
C ILE A 193 -18.17 6.52 -5.19
N GLY A 194 -18.05 5.73 -4.12
CA GLY A 194 -17.34 6.10 -2.89
C GLY A 194 -15.80 6.19 -3.01
N PHE A 195 -15.21 5.78 -4.13
CA PHE A 195 -13.76 5.75 -4.34
C PHE A 195 -13.18 7.09 -4.80
N GLN A 196 -14.02 8.04 -5.23
CA GLN A 196 -13.57 9.35 -5.71
C GLN A 196 -12.91 10.16 -4.58
N LEU A 197 -11.65 10.55 -4.75
CA LEU A 197 -10.96 11.43 -3.81
C LEU A 197 -11.55 12.85 -3.87
N LYS A 198 -11.98 13.35 -2.72
CA LYS A 198 -12.65 14.66 -2.56
C LYS A 198 -11.73 15.71 -1.95
N GLN A 199 -11.96 16.97 -2.35
CA GLN A 199 -11.24 18.16 -1.88
C GLN A 199 -9.70 18.05 -2.08
N VAL A 200 -9.27 17.45 -3.19
CA VAL A 200 -7.86 17.14 -3.48
C VAL A 200 -7.02 18.40 -3.54
N ARG A 201 -7.48 19.45 -4.24
CA ARG A 201 -6.79 20.74 -4.36
C ARG A 201 -6.59 21.40 -3.00
N GLU A 202 -7.64 21.41 -2.19
CA GLU A 202 -7.71 22.06 -0.89
C GLU A 202 -6.82 21.33 0.13
N ARG A 203 -6.78 19.99 0.07
CA ARG A 203 -5.92 19.16 0.91
C ARG A 203 -4.44 19.26 0.53
N LEU A 204 -4.11 19.32 -0.76
CA LEU A 204 -2.72 19.57 -1.21
C LEU A 204 -2.26 20.99 -0.87
N ALA A 205 -3.13 22.00 -1.01
CA ALA A 205 -2.83 23.36 -0.56
C ALA A 205 -2.60 23.41 0.96
N LYS A 206 -3.41 22.69 1.76
CA LYS A 206 -3.17 22.56 3.20
C LYS A 206 -1.83 21.88 3.49
N GLY A 207 -1.49 20.78 2.80
CA GLY A 207 -0.19 20.10 2.97
C GLY A 207 1.00 21.03 2.73
N LEU A 208 0.96 21.84 1.66
CA LEU A 208 1.97 22.84 1.36
C LEU A 208 2.03 24.00 2.37
N VAL A 209 0.91 24.35 3.03
CA VAL A 209 0.87 25.32 4.13
C VAL A 209 1.41 24.72 5.43
N ASP A 210 1.05 23.47 5.75
CA ASP A 210 1.57 22.73 6.91
C ASP A 210 3.09 22.52 6.81
N LYS A 211 3.61 22.35 5.58
CA LYS A 211 5.04 22.31 5.24
C LYS A 211 5.68 23.70 5.12
N GLY A 212 4.92 24.80 5.21
CA GLY A 212 5.45 26.17 5.15
C GLY A 212 5.98 26.63 3.79
N VAL A 213 5.65 25.93 2.69
CA VAL A 213 6.01 26.33 1.31
C VAL A 213 5.08 27.45 0.82
N LEU A 214 3.82 27.39 1.21
CA LEU A 214 2.82 28.41 0.95
C LEU A 214 2.43 29.08 2.28
N TRP A 215 2.24 30.40 2.28
CA TRP A 215 1.64 31.10 3.41
C TRP A 215 0.14 31.29 3.17
N THR A 216 -0.68 31.37 4.22
CA THR A 216 -2.11 31.69 4.07
C THR A 216 -2.32 33.20 4.27
N GLU A 217 -2.35 33.93 3.17
CA GLU A 217 -2.74 35.34 3.16
C GLU A 217 -4.27 35.44 3.08
N LYS A 218 -4.90 36.19 3.98
CA LYS A 218 -6.33 36.52 3.89
C LYS A 218 -6.50 37.82 3.10
N ARG A 219 -7.07 37.74 1.89
CA ARG A 219 -7.41 38.93 1.08
C ARG A 219 -8.88 39.28 1.25
N ASN A 220 -9.13 40.44 1.83
CA ASN A 220 -10.47 40.99 2.04
C ASN A 220 -10.90 41.72 0.75
N PHE A 221 -12.00 41.28 0.14
CA PHE A 221 -12.68 41.98 -0.96
C PHE A 221 -13.90 42.72 -0.39
N LEU A 222 -14.47 43.66 -1.16
CA LEU A 222 -15.55 44.54 -0.70
C LEU A 222 -16.82 43.80 -0.20
N LEU A 223 -17.01 42.54 -0.60
CA LEU A 223 -18.21 41.73 -0.31
C LEU A 223 -17.91 40.36 0.32
N PHE A 224 -16.64 39.93 0.39
CA PHE A 224 -16.24 38.63 0.92
C PHE A 224 -14.73 38.58 1.19
N ASP A 225 -14.31 37.66 2.06
CA ASP A 225 -12.90 37.36 2.26
C ASP A 225 -12.50 36.09 1.49
N MET A 226 -11.31 36.06 0.90
CA MET A 226 -10.78 34.88 0.21
C MET A 226 -9.39 34.53 0.74
N ALA A 227 -9.18 33.23 0.99
CA ALA A 227 -7.86 32.69 1.30
C ALA A 227 -7.00 32.66 0.03
N THR A 228 -5.76 33.13 0.16
CA THR A 228 -4.74 33.16 -0.88
C THR A 228 -3.53 32.39 -0.39
N HIS A 229 -2.85 31.70 -1.32
CA HIS A 229 -1.67 30.91 -1.02
C HIS A 229 -0.47 31.37 -1.87
N PRO A 230 0.08 32.58 -1.61
CA PRO A 230 1.34 33.00 -2.19
C PRO A 230 2.47 32.04 -1.78
N ILE A 231 3.40 31.82 -2.72
CA ILE A 231 4.64 31.09 -2.45
C ILE A 231 5.49 31.92 -1.49
N VAL A 232 6.05 31.27 -0.45
CA VAL A 232 7.00 31.94 0.45
C VAL A 232 8.28 32.23 -0.33
N SER A 233 8.58 33.52 -0.51
CA SER A 233 9.69 33.98 -1.34
C SER A 233 11.05 33.62 -0.74
N ALA A 234 11.86 32.90 -1.52
CA ALA A 234 13.29 32.67 -1.37
C ALA A 234 13.74 31.87 -0.13
N PHE A 235 13.92 30.55 -0.34
CA PHE A 235 15.16 29.92 0.11
C PHE A 235 16.26 30.29 -0.89
N LEU A 236 17.16 31.18 -0.47
CA LEU A 236 18.46 31.50 -1.08
C LEU A 236 19.53 31.37 0.01
#